data_AF-A0A9X3HYJ5-F1
#
_entry.id   AF-A0A9X3HYJ5-F1
#
_cell.length_a   1.000
_cell.length_b   1.000
_cell.length_c   1.000
_cell.angle_alpha   90.00
_cell.angle_beta   90.00
_cell.angle_gamma   90.00
#
_symmetry.space_group_name_H-M   'P 1'
#
loop_
_entity.id
_entity.type
_entity.pdbx_description
1 polymer ?
#
loop_
_entity_poly.entity_id
_entity_poly.type
_entity_poly.pdbx_seq_one_letter_code
_entity_poly.pdbx_strand_id
1 'polypeptide(L)'
;MQTCPLCAAENASHYHSDKKRDYLQCPRCQLVFVPAEQRLDARAEKAVYDLHNNDPSDAGYRRFLSRLASPLSERLPQGSMGLDFGCGPGPTLSVMFEEKGFPMSLYDLYYYPESKALESKYDFVTATEVIEHLYQPNKIWQQWLALIKPGGYLGLMTKMVIDVDAFSTWHYKSDQTHVVFFSRATFLFLAKRDGLEIEFIGNDVILLRKLT
;
A
#
# COMPACT_ATOMS: atom_id res chain seq x y z
N MET A 1 -17.70 8.20 -19.05
CA MET A 1 -16.22 8.11 -18.96
C MET A 1 -15.86 7.88 -17.51
N GLN A 2 -15.08 6.85 -17.21
CA GLN A 2 -14.71 6.52 -15.83
C GLN A 2 -13.46 7.33 -15.44
N THR A 3 -13.51 7.99 -14.29
CA THR A 3 -12.44 8.86 -13.78
C THR A 3 -11.49 8.05 -12.91
N CYS A 4 -10.18 8.23 -13.12
CA CYS A 4 -9.17 7.55 -12.33
C CYS A 4 -9.23 7.98 -10.85
N PRO A 5 -9.34 7.05 -9.88
CA PRO A 5 -9.46 7.37 -8.46
C PRO A 5 -8.14 7.87 -7.83
N LEU A 6 -7.02 7.79 -8.56
CA LEU A 6 -5.70 8.21 -8.09
C LEU A 6 -5.28 9.58 -8.62
N CYS A 7 -5.43 9.85 -9.91
CA CYS A 7 -4.95 11.09 -10.54
C CYS A 7 -6.04 11.97 -11.15
N ALA A 8 -7.32 11.58 -10.98
CA ALA A 8 -8.50 12.26 -11.51
C ALA A 8 -8.50 12.46 -13.04
N ALA A 9 -7.62 11.77 -13.78
CA ALA A 9 -7.68 11.77 -15.24
C ALA A 9 -8.95 11.06 -15.70
N GLU A 10 -9.62 11.68 -16.68
CA GLU A 10 -10.74 11.07 -17.39
C GLU A 10 -10.24 10.02 -18.39
N ASN A 11 -11.19 9.37 -19.05
CA ASN A 11 -10.92 8.45 -20.16
C ASN A 11 -10.13 7.19 -19.76
N ALA A 12 -10.38 6.65 -18.56
CA ALA A 12 -9.95 5.29 -18.28
C ALA A 12 -10.58 4.33 -19.30
N SER A 13 -9.76 3.50 -19.93
CA SER A 13 -10.17 2.52 -20.92
C SER A 13 -10.28 1.14 -20.29
N HIS A 14 -11.01 0.25 -20.95
CA HIS A 14 -11.02 -1.17 -20.59
C HIS A 14 -9.59 -1.74 -20.60
N TYR A 15 -9.28 -2.57 -19.61
CA TYR A 15 -7.99 -3.25 -19.47
C TYR A 15 -8.16 -4.77 -19.50
N HIS A 16 -9.08 -5.29 -18.71
CA HIS A 16 -9.37 -6.72 -18.62
C HIS A 16 -10.76 -6.93 -17.98
N SER A 17 -11.33 -8.13 -18.11
CA SER A 17 -12.52 -8.55 -17.36
C SER A 17 -12.33 -9.99 -16.90
N ASP A 18 -12.75 -10.28 -15.66
CA ASP A 18 -12.93 -11.65 -15.18
C ASP A 18 -14.41 -12.02 -15.09
N LYS A 19 -14.75 -13.14 -14.45
CA LYS A 19 -16.14 -13.60 -14.31
C LYS A 19 -17.02 -12.70 -13.43
N LYS A 20 -16.43 -11.83 -12.63
CA LYS A 20 -17.10 -11.02 -11.60
C LYS A 20 -16.97 -9.52 -11.85
N ARG A 21 -15.84 -9.06 -12.40
CA ARG A 21 -15.48 -7.65 -12.43
C ARG A 21 -14.76 -7.25 -13.72
N ASP A 22 -14.93 -5.98 -14.06
CA ASP A 22 -14.15 -5.26 -15.05
C ASP A 22 -12.97 -4.54 -14.39
N TYR A 23 -11.92 -4.39 -15.16
CA TYR A 23 -10.72 -3.65 -14.80
C TYR A 23 -10.48 -2.59 -15.86
N LEU A 24 -10.29 -1.36 -15.41
CA LEU A 24 -10.02 -0.21 -16.25
C LEU A 24 -8.60 0.29 -16.01
N GLN A 25 -7.94 0.82 -17.03
CA GLN A 25 -6.62 1.43 -16.91
C GLN A 25 -6.66 2.92 -17.19
N CYS A 26 -6.04 3.69 -16.30
CA CYS A 26 -5.87 5.13 -16.51
C CYS A 26 -4.77 5.40 -17.55
N PRO A 27 -5.03 6.18 -18.61
CA PRO A 27 -4.00 6.49 -19.61
C PRO A 27 -2.88 7.39 -19.06
N ARG A 28 -3.14 8.14 -17.98
CA ARG A 28 -2.18 9.10 -17.39
C ARG A 28 -1.23 8.43 -16.41
N CYS A 29 -1.74 7.81 -15.36
CA CYS A 29 -0.92 7.23 -14.29
C CYS A 29 -0.78 5.70 -14.40
N GLN A 30 -1.37 5.07 -15.42
CA GLN A 30 -1.29 3.63 -15.68
C GLN A 30 -1.87 2.74 -14.56
N LEU A 31 -2.57 3.33 -13.58
CA LEU A 31 -3.27 2.58 -12.54
C LEU A 31 -4.36 1.71 -13.18
N VAL A 32 -4.38 0.43 -12.82
CA VAL A 32 -5.49 -0.47 -13.12
C VAL A 32 -6.45 -0.48 -11.92
N PHE A 33 -7.75 -0.35 -12.12
CA PHE A 33 -8.72 -0.26 -11.04
C PHE A 33 -10.09 -0.85 -11.39
N VAL A 34 -10.81 -1.28 -10.37
CA VAL A 34 -12.19 -1.77 -10.46
C VAL A 34 -13.17 -0.57 -10.38
N PRO A 35 -14.18 -0.49 -11.26
CA PRO A 35 -15.25 0.50 -11.18
C PRO A 35 -15.94 0.50 -9.80
N ALA A 36 -16.38 1.67 -9.31
CA ALA A 36 -16.87 1.81 -7.94
C ALA A 36 -18.11 0.94 -7.66
N GLU A 37 -18.96 0.77 -8.66
CA GLU A 37 -20.19 -0.03 -8.65
C GLU A 37 -19.95 -1.55 -8.56
N GLN A 38 -18.72 -2.02 -8.77
CA GLN A 38 -18.34 -3.44 -8.72
C GLN A 38 -17.47 -3.79 -7.51
N ARG A 39 -17.31 -2.86 -6.56
CA ARG A 39 -16.56 -3.06 -5.32
C ARG A 39 -17.44 -3.67 -4.24
N LEU A 40 -16.81 -4.37 -3.30
CA LEU A 40 -17.50 -4.85 -2.10
C LEU A 40 -17.97 -3.66 -1.25
N ASP A 41 -18.98 -3.90 -0.42
CA ASP A 41 -19.28 -2.99 0.68
C ASP A 41 -18.33 -3.25 1.86
N ALA A 42 -18.28 -2.29 2.79
CA ALA A 42 -17.36 -2.34 3.93
C ALA A 42 -17.59 -3.55 4.85
N ARG A 43 -18.81 -4.11 4.90
CA ARG A 43 -19.11 -5.29 5.73
C ARG A 43 -18.54 -6.54 5.08
N ALA A 44 -18.75 -6.71 3.78
CA ALA A 44 -18.22 -7.82 3.00
C ALA A 44 -16.69 -7.80 2.96
N GLU A 45 -16.08 -6.62 2.85
CA GLU A 45 -14.63 -6.44 2.90
C GLU A 45 -14.05 -6.85 4.27
N LYS A 46 -14.63 -6.37 5.38
CA LYS A 46 -14.17 -6.75 6.72
C LYS A 46 -14.28 -8.25 6.97
N ALA A 47 -15.34 -8.89 6.47
CA ALA A 47 -15.51 -10.34 6.63
C ALA A 47 -14.37 -11.16 5.97
N VAL A 48 -13.72 -10.62 4.93
CA VAL A 48 -12.53 -11.22 4.33
C VAL A 48 -11.32 -11.01 5.23
N TYR A 49 -11.10 -9.79 5.74
CA TYR A 49 -9.99 -9.50 6.66
C TYR A 49 -10.03 -10.32 7.94
N ASP A 50 -11.23 -10.62 8.46
CA ASP A 50 -11.40 -11.44 9.66
C ASP A 50 -10.93 -12.91 9.47
N LEU A 51 -10.60 -13.33 8.23
CA LEU A 51 -9.99 -14.64 7.93
C LEU A 51 -8.46 -14.61 8.00
N HIS A 52 -7.82 -13.45 8.13
CA HIS A 52 -6.37 -13.33 8.19
C HIS A 52 -5.83 -13.74 9.55
N ASN A 53 -4.76 -14.55 9.54
CA ASN A 53 -4.02 -14.94 10.73
C ASN A 53 -2.62 -14.33 10.67
N ASN A 54 -2.42 -13.19 11.33
CA ASN A 54 -1.14 -12.52 11.44
C ASN A 54 -0.47 -12.94 12.74
N ASP A 55 0.42 -13.93 12.69
CA ASP A 55 1.16 -14.43 13.86
C ASP A 55 2.59 -13.88 13.86
N PRO A 56 2.99 -13.04 14.85
CA PRO A 56 4.35 -12.53 14.96
C PRO A 56 5.43 -13.59 15.21
N SER A 57 5.05 -14.82 15.58
CA SER A 57 5.95 -15.95 15.76
C SER A 57 6.13 -16.79 14.48
N ASP A 58 5.31 -16.58 13.45
CA ASP A 58 5.42 -17.28 12.17
C ASP A 58 6.68 -16.82 11.42
N ALA A 59 7.67 -17.71 11.32
CA ALA A 59 8.94 -17.43 10.64
C ALA A 59 8.78 -17.18 9.13
N GLY A 60 7.78 -17.79 8.49
CA GLY A 60 7.44 -17.55 7.09
C GLY A 60 6.88 -16.15 6.89
N TYR A 61 5.98 -15.71 7.76
CA TYR A 61 5.40 -14.37 7.71
C TYR A 61 6.43 -13.28 8.02
N ARG A 62 7.26 -13.48 9.05
CA ARG A 62 8.39 -12.57 9.33
C ARG A 62 9.37 -12.50 8.15
N ARG A 63 9.64 -13.62 7.46
CA ARG A 63 10.48 -13.63 6.24
C ARG A 63 9.81 -12.89 5.09
N PHE A 64 8.49 -12.95 4.96
CA PHE A 64 7.74 -12.18 3.98
C PHE A 64 7.86 -10.66 4.26
N LEU A 65 7.63 -10.25 5.51
CA LEU A 65 7.72 -8.85 5.94
C LEU A 65 9.16 -8.30 5.93
N SER A 66 10.17 -9.15 6.15
CA SER A 66 11.58 -8.72 6.14
C SER A 66 12.04 -8.19 4.79
N ARG A 67 11.34 -8.53 3.70
CA ARG A 67 11.60 -7.98 2.37
C ARG A 67 11.44 -6.46 2.35
N LEU A 68 10.49 -5.91 3.10
CA LEU A 68 10.37 -4.46 3.33
C LEU A 68 11.23 -4.02 4.53
N ALA A 69 11.12 -4.71 5.66
CA ALA A 69 11.68 -4.24 6.92
C ALA A 69 13.20 -4.10 6.87
N SER A 70 13.91 -5.07 6.27
CA SER A 70 15.38 -5.05 6.21
C SER A 70 15.93 -3.86 5.41
N PRO A 71 15.59 -3.66 4.14
CA PRO A 71 16.13 -2.53 3.39
C PRO A 71 15.65 -1.18 3.93
N LEU A 72 14.43 -1.08 4.48
CA LEU A 72 14.00 0.18 5.09
C LEU A 72 14.82 0.49 6.34
N SER A 73 15.04 -0.47 7.25
CA SER A 73 15.87 -0.25 8.44
C SER A 73 17.28 0.25 8.12
N GLU A 74 17.90 -0.22 7.03
CA GLU A 74 19.25 0.21 6.59
C GLU A 74 19.33 1.69 6.20
N ARG A 75 18.19 2.33 5.90
CA ARG A 75 18.10 3.73 5.48
C ARG A 75 17.73 4.67 6.64
N LEU A 76 17.38 4.12 7.79
CA LEU A 76 16.85 4.88 8.92
C LEU A 76 17.93 5.14 9.98
N PRO A 77 18.07 6.38 10.47
CA PRO A 77 18.83 6.65 11.68
C PRO A 77 18.28 5.85 12.87
N GLN A 78 19.17 5.37 13.75
CA GLN A 78 18.76 4.65 14.96
C GLN A 78 17.76 5.49 15.79
N GLY A 79 16.70 4.85 16.29
CA GLY A 79 15.66 5.53 17.07
C GLY A 79 14.65 6.34 16.25
N SER A 80 14.70 6.27 14.92
CA SER A 80 13.65 6.82 14.05
C SER A 80 12.28 6.31 14.46
N MET A 81 11.28 7.19 14.50
CA MET A 81 9.91 6.85 14.88
C MET A 81 9.10 6.47 13.65
N GLY A 82 8.46 5.30 13.70
CA GLY A 82 7.67 4.76 12.60
C GLY A 82 6.17 4.67 12.89
N LEU A 83 5.39 4.56 11.82
CA LEU A 83 3.98 4.16 11.85
C LEU A 83 3.79 2.92 10.97
N ASP A 84 3.17 1.89 11.52
CA ASP A 84 2.65 0.77 10.73
C ASP A 84 1.18 1.01 10.40
N PHE A 85 0.89 1.38 9.15
CA PHE A 85 -0.44 1.72 8.65
C PHE A 85 -1.07 0.51 7.96
N GLY A 86 -2.25 0.10 8.42
CA GLY A 86 -2.89 -1.15 8.03
C GLY A 86 -2.26 -2.36 8.70
N CYS A 87 -1.93 -2.25 10.00
CA CYS A 87 -1.20 -3.28 10.73
C CYS A 87 -2.00 -4.57 10.99
N GLY A 88 -3.31 -4.57 10.74
CA GLY A 88 -4.18 -5.73 10.95
C GLY A 88 -4.33 -6.11 12.44
N PRO A 89 -4.87 -7.30 12.74
CA PRO A 89 -5.15 -7.72 14.12
C PRO A 89 -3.91 -8.20 14.91
N GLY A 90 -2.80 -8.50 14.23
CA GLY A 90 -1.57 -9.04 14.81
C GLY A 90 -0.33 -8.31 14.24
N PRO A 91 0.01 -7.12 14.77
CA PRO A 91 0.98 -6.22 14.17
C PRO A 91 2.40 -6.80 14.28
N THR A 92 2.81 -7.56 13.26
CA THR A 92 4.11 -8.25 13.24
C THR A 92 5.23 -7.32 12.76
N LEU A 93 4.93 -6.45 11.79
CA LEU A 93 5.93 -5.56 11.21
C LEU A 93 6.43 -4.54 12.25
N SER A 94 5.52 -3.96 13.04
CA SER A 94 5.91 -3.07 14.14
C SER A 94 6.86 -3.74 15.14
N VAL A 95 6.56 -4.97 15.57
CA VAL A 95 7.40 -5.74 16.50
C VAL A 95 8.80 -5.96 15.90
N MET A 96 8.88 -6.30 14.61
CA MET A 96 10.16 -6.47 13.93
C MET A 96 11.00 -5.18 13.88
N PHE A 97 10.36 -4.01 13.79
CA PHE A 97 11.05 -2.71 13.85
C PHE A 97 11.45 -2.35 15.29
N GLU A 98 10.58 -2.61 16.27
CA GLU A 98 10.86 -2.37 17.70
C GLU A 98 12.04 -3.21 18.21
N GLU A 99 12.14 -4.48 17.80
CA GLU A 99 13.28 -5.36 18.08
C GLU A 99 14.61 -4.78 17.54
N LYS A 100 14.56 -3.95 16.49
CA LYS A 100 15.72 -3.23 15.93
C LYS A 100 15.93 -1.84 16.55
N GLY A 101 15.12 -1.47 17.55
CA GLY A 101 15.20 -0.20 18.26
C GLY A 101 14.55 0.99 17.55
N PHE A 102 13.55 0.74 16.70
CA PHE A 102 12.70 1.78 16.11
C PHE A 102 11.35 1.82 16.85
N PRO A 103 11.01 2.92 17.56
CA PRO A 103 9.69 3.06 18.18
C PRO A 103 8.58 3.08 17.12
N MET A 104 7.51 2.32 17.33
CA MET A 104 6.41 2.20 16.36
C MET A 104 5.08 2.66 16.94
N SER A 105 4.32 3.40 16.12
CA SER A 105 2.88 3.57 16.28
C SER A 105 2.13 2.59 15.37
N LEU A 106 0.88 2.31 15.71
CA LEU A 106 0.00 1.43 14.94
C LEU A 106 -1.23 2.20 14.47
N TYR A 107 -1.70 1.88 13.28
CA TYR A 107 -3.01 2.31 12.80
C TYR A 107 -3.61 1.25 11.90
N ASP A 108 -4.88 0.94 12.11
CA ASP A 108 -5.67 0.09 11.22
C ASP A 108 -7.15 0.49 11.32
N LEU A 109 -7.85 0.53 10.19
CA LEU A 109 -9.24 0.99 10.16
C LEU A 109 -10.18 0.16 11.04
N TYR A 110 -9.91 -1.13 11.19
CA TYR A 110 -10.77 -2.08 11.91
C TYR A 110 -10.20 -2.49 13.27
N TYR A 111 -8.88 -2.69 13.37
CA TYR A 111 -8.26 -3.30 14.56
C TYR A 111 -7.56 -2.28 15.47
N TYR A 112 -7.09 -1.17 14.92
CA TYR A 112 -6.39 -0.11 15.66
C TYR A 112 -6.86 1.29 15.18
N PRO A 113 -8.16 1.64 15.37
CA PRO A 113 -8.78 2.81 14.74
C PRO A 113 -8.44 4.15 15.42
N GLU A 114 -7.39 4.19 16.25
CA GLU A 114 -7.02 5.37 17.01
C GLU A 114 -6.50 6.49 16.09
N SER A 115 -7.31 7.54 15.93
CA SER A 115 -6.97 8.68 15.05
C SER A 115 -5.73 9.44 15.50
N LYS A 116 -5.34 9.33 16.77
CA LYS A 116 -4.17 10.01 17.33
C LYS A 116 -2.87 9.66 16.59
N ALA A 117 -2.75 8.43 16.10
CA ALA A 117 -1.62 8.03 15.25
C ALA A 117 -1.57 8.86 13.95
N LEU A 118 -2.72 9.33 13.45
CA LEU A 118 -2.82 10.14 12.23
C LEU A 118 -2.60 11.64 12.46
N GLU A 119 -2.44 12.07 13.71
CA GLU A 119 -2.20 13.47 14.10
C GLU A 119 -0.69 13.77 14.29
N SER A 120 0.15 12.74 14.23
CA SER A 120 1.60 12.82 14.45
C SER A 120 2.41 12.93 13.15
N LYS A 121 3.73 13.15 13.28
CA LYS A 121 4.69 13.08 12.17
C LYS A 121 5.76 12.02 12.45
N TYR A 122 6.08 11.23 11.44
CA TYR A 122 6.97 10.08 11.53
C TYR A 122 8.20 10.23 10.66
N ASP A 123 9.30 9.64 11.10
CA ASP A 123 10.52 9.51 10.29
C ASP A 123 10.30 8.48 9.17
N PHE A 124 9.40 7.52 9.38
CA PHE A 124 8.93 6.63 8.33
C PHE A 124 7.50 6.13 8.55
N VAL A 125 6.82 5.76 7.47
CA VAL A 125 5.51 5.10 7.49
C VAL A 125 5.64 3.81 6.67
N THR A 126 5.10 2.70 7.16
CA THR A 126 4.99 1.44 6.41
C THR A 126 3.54 1.11 6.09
N ALA A 127 3.31 0.48 4.95
CA ALA A 127 2.04 -0.15 4.62
C ALA A 127 2.28 -1.37 3.71
N THR A 128 2.04 -2.57 4.25
CA THR A 128 2.26 -3.85 3.55
C THR A 128 0.93 -4.52 3.26
N GLU A 129 0.66 -4.81 2.00
CA GLU A 129 -0.62 -5.37 1.52
C GLU A 129 -1.83 -4.51 1.94
N VAL A 130 -1.75 -3.21 1.66
CA VAL A 130 -2.77 -2.20 2.05
C VAL A 130 -3.22 -1.38 0.86
N ILE A 131 -2.28 -0.93 0.03
CA ILE A 131 -2.53 0.10 -0.99
C ILE A 131 -3.51 -0.38 -2.07
N GLU A 132 -3.53 -1.67 -2.34
CA GLU A 132 -4.41 -2.34 -3.31
C GLU A 132 -5.88 -2.38 -2.90
N HIS A 133 -6.16 -2.20 -1.61
CA HIS A 133 -7.51 -2.20 -1.04
C HIS A 133 -8.14 -0.81 -0.97
N LEU A 134 -7.42 0.25 -1.34
CA LEU A 134 -7.87 1.62 -1.09
C LEU A 134 -8.91 2.10 -2.11
N TYR A 135 -10.09 2.49 -1.63
CA TYR A 135 -11.17 2.97 -2.51
C TYR A 135 -10.93 4.42 -2.95
N GLN A 136 -10.21 5.19 -2.12
CA GLN A 136 -9.79 6.57 -2.36
C GLN A 136 -8.25 6.68 -2.27
N PRO A 137 -7.51 6.02 -3.19
CA PRO A 137 -6.06 5.87 -3.06
C PRO A 137 -5.33 7.23 -3.06
N ASN A 138 -5.82 8.24 -3.79
CA ASN A 138 -5.19 9.56 -3.76
C ASN A 138 -5.29 10.22 -2.38
N LYS A 139 -6.43 10.08 -1.69
CA LYS A 139 -6.65 10.70 -0.38
C LYS A 139 -5.69 10.10 0.64
N ILE A 140 -5.60 8.77 0.68
CA ILE A 140 -4.74 8.05 1.61
C ILE A 140 -3.26 8.24 1.25
N TRP A 141 -2.90 8.28 -0.03
CA TRP A 141 -1.56 8.63 -0.46
C TRP A 141 -1.12 10.00 0.07
N GLN A 142 -1.96 11.03 -0.11
CA GLN A 142 -1.67 12.37 0.40
C GLN A 142 -1.62 12.39 1.94
N GLN A 143 -2.45 11.58 2.62
CA GLN A 143 -2.38 11.40 4.06
C GLN A 143 -1.03 10.81 4.50
N TRP A 144 -0.55 9.75 3.85
CA TRP A 144 0.77 9.17 4.14
C TRP A 144 1.89 10.19 3.94
N LEU A 145 1.88 10.94 2.83
CA LEU A 145 2.87 12.00 2.59
C LEU A 145 2.78 13.12 3.64
N ALA A 146 1.59 13.41 4.15
CA ALA A 146 1.42 14.37 5.24
C ALA A 146 2.01 13.83 6.54
N LEU A 147 1.88 12.54 6.85
CA LEU A 147 2.42 11.92 8.07
C LEU A 147 3.95 11.87 8.08
N ILE A 148 4.61 11.91 6.93
CA ILE A 148 6.06 11.76 6.81
C ILE A 148 6.77 13.11 6.97
N LYS A 149 7.79 13.16 7.82
CA LYS A 149 8.69 14.32 7.97
C LYS A 149 9.55 14.53 6.72
N PRO A 150 10.03 15.75 6.45
CA PRO A 150 11.06 15.99 5.44
C PRO A 150 12.27 15.07 5.67
N GLY A 151 12.76 14.44 4.62
CA GLY A 151 13.83 13.45 4.66
C GLY A 151 13.41 12.02 5.04
N GLY A 152 12.17 11.83 5.49
CA GLY A 152 11.62 10.54 5.92
C GLY A 152 11.12 9.65 4.78
N TYR A 153 10.67 8.44 5.13
CA TYR A 153 10.35 7.38 4.16
C TYR A 153 8.89 6.90 4.20
N LEU A 154 8.36 6.55 3.03
CA LEU A 154 7.20 5.68 2.86
C LEU A 154 7.69 4.32 2.34
N GLY A 155 7.51 3.28 3.14
CA GLY A 155 7.80 1.90 2.76
C GLY A 155 6.53 1.15 2.40
N LEU A 156 6.39 0.74 1.15
CA LEU A 156 5.25 -0.02 0.67
C LEU A 156 5.67 -1.42 0.26
N MET A 157 4.80 -2.39 0.51
CA MET A 157 4.90 -3.71 -0.09
C MET A 157 3.55 -4.09 -0.70
N THR A 158 3.53 -4.36 -2.00
CA THR A 158 2.34 -4.78 -2.76
C THR A 158 2.80 -5.41 -4.05
N LYS A 159 2.02 -6.33 -4.61
CA LYS A 159 2.39 -6.90 -5.91
C LYS A 159 2.03 -5.93 -7.05
N MET A 160 2.91 -5.83 -8.04
CA MET A 160 2.76 -4.86 -9.14
C MET A 160 2.27 -5.47 -10.45
N VAL A 161 1.46 -4.70 -11.18
CA VAL A 161 1.06 -5.00 -12.56
C VAL A 161 2.27 -4.92 -13.49
N ILE A 162 2.40 -5.92 -14.37
CA ILE A 162 3.43 -6.00 -15.42
C ILE A 162 2.82 -5.58 -16.76
N ASP A 163 1.88 -6.38 -17.27
CA ASP A 163 1.15 -6.15 -18.51
C ASP A 163 -0.21 -6.87 -18.47
N VAL A 164 -1.00 -6.74 -19.53
CA VAL A 164 -2.37 -7.30 -19.62
C VAL A 164 -2.36 -8.83 -19.65
N ASP A 165 -1.36 -9.43 -20.30
CA ASP A 165 -1.26 -10.89 -20.44
C ASP A 165 -0.97 -11.53 -19.08
N ALA A 166 0.04 -11.02 -18.35
CA ALA A 166 0.34 -11.43 -17.00
C ALA A 166 -0.84 -11.17 -16.05
N PHE A 167 -1.50 -10.02 -16.18
CA PHE A 167 -2.67 -9.67 -15.37
C PHE A 167 -3.82 -10.68 -15.57
N SER A 168 -4.05 -11.15 -16.80
CA SER A 168 -5.16 -12.06 -17.13
C SER A 168 -5.12 -13.37 -16.33
N THR A 169 -3.93 -13.91 -16.06
CA THR A 169 -3.73 -15.15 -15.29
C THR A 169 -3.35 -14.91 -13.83
N TRP A 170 -3.18 -13.66 -13.42
CA TRP A 170 -2.72 -13.32 -12.08
C TRP A 170 -3.75 -13.63 -11.01
N HIS A 171 -3.39 -14.45 -10.01
CA HIS A 171 -4.28 -14.82 -8.89
C HIS A 171 -4.53 -13.65 -7.94
N TYR A 172 -3.63 -12.67 -7.88
CA TYR A 172 -3.73 -11.56 -6.94
C TYR A 172 -4.95 -10.68 -7.20
N LYS A 173 -5.39 -10.55 -8.47
CA LYS A 173 -6.64 -9.85 -8.79
C LYS A 173 -7.90 -10.64 -8.41
N SER A 174 -7.79 -11.93 -8.07
CA SER A 174 -8.96 -12.76 -7.75
C SER A 174 -9.52 -12.44 -6.37
N ASP A 175 -8.72 -11.83 -5.49
CA ASP A 175 -9.22 -11.24 -4.26
C ASP A 175 -10.13 -10.05 -4.59
N GLN A 176 -11.36 -10.10 -4.08
CA GLN A 176 -12.36 -9.07 -4.34
C GLN A 176 -12.14 -7.79 -3.53
N THR A 177 -11.33 -7.86 -2.47
CA THR A 177 -10.91 -6.69 -1.70
C THR A 177 -9.82 -5.88 -2.43
N HIS A 178 -9.10 -6.49 -3.38
CA HIS A 178 -8.16 -5.75 -4.23
C HIS A 178 -8.95 -5.01 -5.32
N VAL A 179 -8.89 -3.68 -5.28
CA VAL A 179 -9.70 -2.79 -6.14
C VAL A 179 -8.86 -1.80 -6.94
N VAL A 180 -7.60 -1.61 -6.56
CA VAL A 180 -6.63 -0.77 -7.29
C VAL A 180 -5.31 -1.52 -7.39
N PHE A 181 -4.66 -1.48 -8.55
CA PHE A 181 -3.46 -2.26 -8.83
C PHE A 181 -2.40 -1.34 -9.43
N PHE A 182 -1.29 -1.23 -8.71
CA PHE A 182 -0.20 -0.33 -9.06
C PHE A 182 0.80 -1.02 -9.97
N SER A 183 1.43 -0.26 -10.85
CA SER A 183 2.60 -0.69 -11.63
C SER A 183 3.81 0.16 -11.25
N ARG A 184 5.01 -0.24 -11.69
CA ARG A 184 6.18 0.64 -11.61
C ARG A 184 5.92 2.00 -12.26
N ALA A 185 5.22 2.04 -13.39
CA ALA A 185 4.86 3.29 -14.06
C ALA A 185 3.95 4.17 -13.18
N THR A 186 3.02 3.57 -12.44
CA THR A 186 2.16 4.30 -11.50
C THR A 186 2.94 4.90 -10.34
N PHE A 187 3.87 4.14 -9.75
CA PHE A 187 4.70 4.67 -8.67
C PHE A 187 5.69 5.74 -9.14
N LEU A 188 6.30 5.57 -10.33
CA LEU A 188 7.14 6.60 -10.94
C LEU A 188 6.35 7.89 -11.23
N PHE A 189 5.09 7.76 -11.68
CA PHE A 189 4.20 8.90 -11.84
C PHE A 189 3.97 9.63 -10.51
N LEU A 190 3.68 8.90 -9.43
CA LEU A 190 3.46 9.49 -8.11
C LEU A 190 4.71 10.16 -7.56
N ALA A 191 5.86 9.48 -7.65
CA ALA A 191 7.14 10.02 -7.22
C ALA A 191 7.46 11.35 -7.94
N LYS A 192 7.26 11.39 -9.26
CA LYS A 192 7.43 12.62 -10.04
C LYS A 192 6.41 13.71 -9.66
N ARG A 193 5.14 13.35 -9.48
CA ARG A 193 4.05 14.28 -9.15
C ARG A 193 4.30 14.96 -7.81
N ASP A 194 4.75 14.19 -6.82
CA ASP A 194 4.83 14.61 -5.43
C ASP A 194 6.27 14.89 -4.95
N GLY A 195 7.25 14.90 -5.87
CA GLY A 195 8.64 15.28 -5.56
C GLY A 195 9.38 14.30 -4.65
N LEU A 196 9.19 12.99 -4.87
CA LEU A 196 9.77 11.92 -4.07
C LEU A 196 10.93 11.25 -4.81
N GLU A 197 11.96 10.85 -4.07
CA GLU A 197 12.87 9.81 -4.56
C GLU A 197 12.17 8.45 -4.43
N ILE A 198 12.44 7.54 -5.37
CA ILE A 198 11.82 6.22 -5.40
C ILE A 198 12.85 5.15 -5.72
N GLU A 199 12.77 4.04 -5.00
CA GLU A 199 13.54 2.83 -5.21
C GLU A 199 12.63 1.61 -5.21
N PHE A 200 12.87 0.70 -6.15
CA PHE A 200 12.18 -0.60 -6.21
C PHE A 200 13.14 -1.70 -5.75
N ILE A 201 12.72 -2.48 -4.77
CA ILE A 201 13.50 -3.59 -4.23
C ILE A 201 12.78 -4.89 -4.55
N GLY A 202 13.44 -5.75 -5.32
CA GLY A 202 12.81 -6.96 -5.85
C GLY A 202 11.58 -6.64 -6.70
N ASN A 203 10.49 -7.37 -6.44
CA ASN A 203 9.28 -7.35 -7.27
C ASN A 203 8.08 -6.65 -6.63
N ASP A 204 8.14 -6.36 -5.33
CA ASP A 204 6.97 -5.92 -4.57
C ASP A 204 7.28 -4.88 -3.48
N VAL A 205 8.54 -4.49 -3.28
CA VAL A 205 8.89 -3.44 -2.31
C VAL A 205 9.19 -2.13 -3.01
N ILE A 206 8.56 -1.06 -2.51
CA ILE A 206 8.72 0.30 -2.99
C ILE A 206 9.11 1.18 -1.80
N LEU A 207 10.29 1.78 -1.86
CA LEU A 207 10.72 2.78 -0.89
C LEU A 207 10.64 4.15 -1.55
N LEU A 208 9.87 5.06 -0.95
CA LEU A 208 9.82 6.46 -1.37
C LEU A 208 10.38 7.35 -0.28
N ARG A 209 11.22 8.32 -0.65
CA ARG A 209 11.75 9.30 0.28
C ARG A 209 11.18 10.67 -0.01
N LYS A 210 10.66 11.31 1.03
CA LYS A 210 10.17 12.69 0.97
C LYS A 210 11.35 13.64 1.09
N LEU A 211 11.60 14.44 0.06
CA LEU A 211 12.77 15.33 0.02
C LEU A 211 12.60 16.59 0.89
N THR A 212 11.38 17.13 0.94
CA THR A 212 11.03 18.41 1.60
C THR A 212 9.75 18.32 2.39
#